data_AF-A0A0X3APC7-F1
#
_entry.id   AF-A0A0X3APC7-F1
#
_cell.length_a   1.000
_cell.length_b   1.000
_cell.length_c   1.000
_cell.angle_alpha   90.00
_cell.angle_beta   90.00
_cell.angle_gamma   90.00
#
_symmetry.space_group_name_H-M   'P 1'
#
loop_
_entity.id
_entity.type
_entity.pdbx_description
1 polymer ?
#
loop_
_entity_poly.entity_id
_entity_poly.type
_entity_poly.pdbx_seq_one_letter_code
_entity_poly.pdbx_strand_id
1 'polypeptide(L)'
;MEKLDLNEMFFEFCIWNYEDITHEDITRMLGITPSFIYVKGERIKPNIPRLSKQNGWRLNNPLANKSLFEDQLNAMLDLLEPKIEILQMLSKKYGCEYEFSLALFIYNRKESTPWVHLTPRYNEFIRQVEVEFDLDLYCPPDDEEMSETE
;
A
#
# COMPACT_ATOMS: atom_id res chain seq x y z
N MET A 1 -30.77 -10.96 -8.47
CA MET A 1 -29.39 -10.80 -8.95
C MET A 1 -28.57 -10.60 -7.70
N GLU A 2 -27.98 -11.68 -7.17
CA GLU A 2 -27.06 -11.58 -6.05
C GLU A 2 -25.92 -10.63 -6.45
N LYS A 3 -25.59 -9.68 -5.58
CA LYS A 3 -24.33 -8.94 -5.71
C LYS A 3 -23.25 -10.00 -5.60
N LEU A 4 -22.63 -10.38 -6.71
CA LEU A 4 -21.31 -10.99 -6.66
C LEU A 4 -20.40 -9.89 -6.12
N ASP A 5 -19.98 -10.03 -4.87
CA ASP A 5 -19.01 -9.12 -4.30
C ASP A 5 -17.71 -9.28 -5.07
N LEU A 6 -17.42 -8.27 -5.89
CA LEU A 6 -16.15 -8.17 -6.61
C LEU A 6 -15.01 -8.19 -5.61
N ASN A 7 -13.96 -8.93 -5.93
CA ASN A 7 -12.71 -8.93 -5.17
C ASN A 7 -12.17 -7.50 -5.05
N GLU A 8 -11.64 -7.16 -3.88
CA GLU A 8 -11.20 -5.80 -3.58
C GLU A 8 -9.69 -5.77 -3.33
N MET A 9 -9.04 -4.73 -3.83
CA MET A 9 -7.61 -4.49 -3.65
C MET A 9 -7.37 -3.14 -2.98
N PHE A 10 -6.56 -3.15 -1.95
CA PHE A 10 -6.03 -1.94 -1.33
C PHE A 10 -4.54 -1.90 -1.61
N PHE A 11 -4.16 -1.09 -2.60
CA PHE A 11 -2.78 -0.94 -3.02
C PHE A 11 -2.22 0.40 -2.55
N GLU A 12 -1.09 0.37 -1.86
CA GLU A 12 -0.48 1.55 -1.26
C GLU A 12 1.02 1.59 -1.46
N PHE A 13 1.59 2.79 -1.42
CA PHE A 13 3.03 3.00 -1.27
C PHE A 13 3.32 3.58 0.12
N CYS A 14 4.29 3.00 0.81
CA CYS A 14 4.64 3.35 2.17
C CYS A 14 6.12 3.73 2.28
N ILE A 15 6.41 4.67 3.16
CA ILE A 15 7.75 5.04 3.59
C ILE A 15 7.83 4.83 5.10
N TRP A 16 8.87 4.10 5.54
CA TRP A 16 9.04 3.63 6.91
C TRP A 16 10.42 3.99 7.48
N ASN A 17 10.55 3.78 8.80
CA ASN A 17 11.82 3.72 9.55
C ASN A 17 12.70 4.98 9.57
N TYR A 18 12.19 6.12 9.11
CA TYR A 18 12.88 7.40 9.27
C TYR A 18 12.70 7.99 10.67
N GLU A 19 13.80 8.50 11.24
CA GLU A 19 13.81 9.15 12.55
C GLU A 19 14.41 10.58 12.48
N ASP A 20 15.23 10.86 11.45
CA ASP A 20 15.98 12.12 11.30
C ASP A 20 15.34 13.11 10.30
N ILE A 21 14.11 12.85 9.87
CA ILE A 21 13.33 13.70 8.96
C ILE A 21 11.85 13.68 9.37
N THR A 22 11.14 14.79 9.13
CA THR A 22 9.72 14.91 9.46
C THR A 22 8.81 14.45 8.32
N HIS A 23 7.56 14.11 8.64
CA HIS A 23 6.53 13.78 7.65
C HIS A 23 6.29 14.93 6.68
N GLU A 24 6.34 16.17 7.19
CA GLU A 24 6.16 17.41 6.44
C GLU A 24 7.30 17.64 5.45
N ASP A 25 8.54 17.34 5.85
CA ASP A 25 9.70 17.42 4.96
C ASP A 25 9.58 16.40 3.83
N ILE A 26 9.25 15.14 4.13
CA ILE A 26 9.02 14.11 3.11
C ILE A 26 7.93 14.56 2.12
N THR A 27 6.79 15.02 2.65
CA THR A 27 5.66 15.55 1.87
C THR A 27 6.09 16.69 0.95
N ARG A 28 6.84 17.67 1.47
CA ARG A 28 7.35 18.82 0.72
C ARG A 28 8.35 18.42 -0.36
N MET A 29 9.23 17.47 -0.06
CA MET A 29 10.26 17.01 -1.00
C MET A 29 9.66 16.20 -2.14
N LEU A 30 8.75 15.27 -1.84
CA LEU A 30 8.06 14.50 -2.88
C LEU A 30 7.06 15.37 -3.65
N GLY A 31 6.48 16.38 -3.01
CA GLY A 31 5.36 17.15 -3.57
C GLY A 31 4.09 16.31 -3.68
N ILE A 32 3.94 15.31 -2.81
CA ILE A 32 2.81 14.39 -2.74
C ILE A 32 2.23 14.50 -1.33
N THR A 33 0.90 14.57 -1.21
CA THR A 33 0.23 14.55 0.10
C THR A 33 -0.03 13.10 0.52
N PRO A 34 0.39 12.66 1.71
CA PRO A 34 0.08 11.32 2.19
C PRO A 34 -1.41 11.16 2.44
N SER A 35 -1.89 9.92 2.30
CA SER A 35 -3.21 9.52 2.78
C SER A 35 -3.21 9.32 4.30
N PHE A 36 -2.12 8.78 4.85
CA PHE A 36 -1.97 8.57 6.29
C PHE A 36 -0.54 8.82 6.76
N ILE A 37 -0.44 9.26 8.00
CA ILE A 37 0.82 9.39 8.73
C ILE A 37 0.70 8.55 10.00
N TYR A 38 1.75 7.80 10.31
CA TYR A 38 1.93 7.18 11.61
C TYR A 38 3.11 7.84 12.32
N VAL A 39 2.84 8.32 13.53
CA VAL A 39 3.87 8.86 14.43
C VAL A 39 4.25 7.76 15.42
N LYS A 40 5.54 7.47 15.53
CA LYS A 40 6.05 6.47 16.46
C LYS A 40 5.62 6.77 17.89
N GLY A 41 5.11 5.77 18.58
CA GLY A 41 4.61 5.89 19.96
C GLY A 41 3.18 6.43 20.07
N GLU A 42 2.57 6.91 18.98
CA GLU A 42 1.17 7.30 18.96
C GLU A 42 0.24 6.14 18.59
N ARG A 43 -1.06 6.29 18.87
CA ARG A 43 -2.06 5.27 18.52
C ARG A 43 -2.27 5.22 17.00
N ILE A 44 -2.23 4.02 16.43
CA ILE A 44 -2.51 3.81 14.99
C ILE A 44 -3.97 4.16 14.67
N LYS A 45 -4.89 3.83 15.59
CA LYS A 45 -6.31 4.22 15.51
C LYS A 45 -6.78 4.65 16.90
N PRO A 46 -7.65 5.67 17.03
CA PRO A 46 -8.13 6.16 18.34
C PRO A 46 -8.69 5.05 19.24
N ASN A 47 -9.39 4.09 18.62
CA ASN A 47 -10.15 3.03 19.30
C ASN A 47 -9.36 1.72 19.51
N ILE A 48 -8.12 1.63 19.03
CA ILE A 48 -7.29 0.44 19.20
C ILE A 48 -6.10 0.81 20.08
N PRO A 49 -5.84 0.09 21.19
CA PRO A 49 -4.73 0.41 22.10
C PRO A 49 -3.34 0.07 21.51
N ARG A 50 -3.24 -0.15 20.20
CA ARG A 50 -2.00 -0.47 19.49
C ARG A 50 -1.28 0.83 19.12
N LEU A 51 -0.07 0.99 19.62
CA LEU A 51 0.82 2.09 19.27
C LEU A 51 1.62 1.77 18.00
N SER A 52 1.93 2.80 17.22
CA SER A 52 2.86 2.67 16.10
C SER A 52 4.26 2.41 16.63
N LYS A 53 4.94 1.41 16.07
CA LYS A 53 6.31 1.05 16.45
C LYS A 53 7.37 1.88 15.72
N GLN A 54 6.97 2.53 14.63
CA GLN A 54 7.84 3.31 13.75
C GLN A 54 7.08 4.49 13.13
N ASN A 55 7.81 5.44 12.56
CA ASN A 55 7.21 6.49 11.74
C ASN A 55 6.78 5.91 10.40
N GLY A 56 5.66 6.40 9.88
CA GLY A 56 5.07 5.93 8.63
C GLY A 56 4.47 7.06 7.82
N TRP A 57 4.72 7.03 6.52
CA TRP A 57 4.10 7.91 5.53
C TRP A 57 3.47 7.01 4.47
N ARG A 58 2.15 7.07 4.28
CA ARG A 58 1.42 6.15 3.41
C ARG A 58 0.62 6.90 2.36
N LEU A 59 0.66 6.39 1.14
CA LEU A 59 -0.05 6.91 -0.02
C LEU A 59 -0.97 5.82 -0.57
N ASN A 60 -2.27 6.05 -0.48
CA ASN A 60 -3.26 5.20 -1.12
C ASN A 60 -3.19 5.36 -2.64
N ASN A 61 -3.56 4.30 -3.36
CA ASN A 61 -3.80 4.41 -4.78
C ASN A 61 -4.87 5.47 -5.09
N PRO A 62 -4.68 6.30 -6.12
CA PRO A 62 -5.70 7.25 -6.56
C PRO A 62 -6.92 6.57 -7.22
N LEU A 63 -6.81 5.32 -7.65
CA LEU A 63 -7.90 4.56 -8.27
C LEU A 63 -8.74 3.80 -7.24
N ALA A 64 -9.97 3.46 -7.63
CA ALA A 64 -10.87 2.68 -6.77
C ALA A 64 -10.35 1.25 -6.55
N ASN A 65 -10.67 0.68 -5.39
CA ASN A 65 -10.23 -0.66 -4.96
C ASN A 65 -10.63 -1.82 -5.89
N LYS A 66 -11.63 -1.62 -6.77
CA LYS A 66 -12.12 -2.58 -7.76
C LYS A 66 -11.50 -2.40 -9.16
N SER A 67 -10.60 -1.43 -9.33
CA SER A 67 -9.86 -1.23 -10.58
C SER A 67 -8.84 -2.35 -10.78
N LEU A 68 -8.45 -2.61 -12.03
CA LEU A 68 -7.43 -3.63 -12.33
C LEU A 68 -6.11 -3.31 -11.62
N PHE A 69 -5.43 -4.35 -11.13
CA PHE A 69 -4.15 -4.17 -10.43
C PHE A 69 -3.12 -3.45 -11.31
N GLU A 70 -3.05 -3.79 -12.59
CA GLU A 70 -2.12 -3.14 -13.53
C GLU A 70 -2.37 -1.64 -13.66
N ASP A 71 -3.64 -1.21 -13.68
CA ASP A 71 -3.99 0.22 -13.71
C ASP A 71 -3.58 0.90 -12.40
N GLN A 72 -3.82 0.25 -11.25
CA GLN A 72 -3.40 0.75 -9.94
C GLN A 72 -1.87 0.87 -9.86
N LEU A 73 -1.14 -0.15 -10.32
CA LEU A 73 0.32 -0.17 -10.36
C LEU A 73 0.86 0.96 -11.24
N ASN A 74 0.33 1.12 -12.46
CA ASN A 74 0.75 2.18 -13.36
C ASN A 74 0.47 3.58 -12.79
N ALA A 75 -0.70 3.80 -12.20
CA ALA A 75 -1.03 5.07 -11.57
C ALA A 75 -0.08 5.42 -10.41
N MET A 76 0.36 4.41 -9.64
CA MET A 76 1.34 4.60 -8.58
C MET A 76 2.73 4.91 -9.13
N LEU A 77 3.16 4.20 -10.17
CA LEU A 77 4.45 4.44 -10.83
C LEU A 77 4.50 5.82 -11.49
N ASP A 78 3.41 6.29 -12.11
CA ASP A 78 3.32 7.63 -12.68
C ASP A 78 3.57 8.74 -11.63
N LEU A 79 3.19 8.50 -10.37
CA LEU A 79 3.45 9.43 -9.27
C LEU A 79 4.89 9.36 -8.75
N LEU A 80 5.48 8.16 -8.70
CA LEU A 80 6.73 7.89 -8.01
C LEU A 80 7.98 7.93 -8.91
N GLU A 81 7.87 7.55 -10.18
CA GLU A 81 8.99 7.56 -11.12
C GLU A 81 9.65 8.95 -11.27
N PRO A 82 8.90 10.07 -11.35
CA PRO A 82 9.51 11.40 -11.36
C PRO A 82 10.23 11.77 -10.07
N LYS A 83 10.14 10.94 -9.02
CA LYS A 83 10.66 11.18 -7.67
C LYS A 83 11.80 10.23 -7.29
N ILE A 84 12.27 9.40 -8.21
CA ILE A 84 13.32 8.38 -7.94
C ILE A 84 14.55 9.00 -7.27
N GLU A 85 15.08 10.11 -7.78
CA GLU A 85 16.27 10.75 -7.19
C GLU A 85 16.02 11.19 -5.73
N ILE A 86 14.81 11.67 -5.44
CA ILE A 86 14.40 12.10 -4.10
C ILE A 86 14.26 10.88 -3.19
N LEU A 87 13.64 9.80 -3.66
CA LEU A 87 13.50 8.54 -2.92
C LEU A 87 14.89 7.92 -2.64
N GLN A 88 15.79 7.90 -3.61
CA GLN A 88 17.16 7.41 -3.39
C GLN A 88 17.90 8.24 -2.34
N MET A 89 17.75 9.57 -2.39
CA MET A 89 18.34 10.45 -1.38
C MET A 89 17.73 10.21 0.00
N LEU A 90 16.41 10.04 0.09
CA LEU A 90 15.68 9.82 1.34
C LEU A 90 16.16 8.53 2.03
N SER A 91 16.30 7.45 1.26
CA SER A 91 16.83 6.18 1.77
C SER A 91 18.28 6.32 2.23
N LYS A 92 19.17 6.85 1.38
CA LYS A 92 20.61 6.97 1.69
C LYS A 92 20.91 7.90 2.87
N LYS A 93 20.15 8.99 3.01
CA LYS A 93 20.44 10.05 3.99
C LYS A 93 19.69 9.85 5.30
N TYR A 94 18.45 9.35 5.24
CA TYR A 94 17.55 9.29 6.40
C TYR A 94 17.12 7.87 6.76
N GLY A 95 17.66 6.85 6.08
CA GLY A 95 17.32 5.44 6.34
C GLY A 95 15.87 5.10 6.00
N CYS A 96 15.24 5.86 5.09
CA CYS A 96 13.89 5.56 4.65
C CYS A 96 13.85 4.20 3.95
N GLU A 97 12.92 3.35 4.39
CA GLU A 97 12.56 2.09 3.73
C GLU A 97 11.25 2.25 2.97
N TYR A 98 11.09 1.51 1.88
CA TYR A 98 9.95 1.64 0.98
C TYR A 98 9.23 0.31 0.80
N GLU A 99 7.91 0.39 0.78
CA GLU A 99 7.06 -0.79 0.61
C GLU A 99 5.90 -0.45 -0.32
N PHE A 100 5.65 -1.32 -1.28
CA PHE A 100 4.35 -1.46 -1.94
C PHE A 100 3.54 -2.48 -1.17
N SER A 101 2.44 -2.04 -0.57
CA SER A 101 1.56 -2.88 0.24
C SER A 101 0.29 -3.18 -0.54
N LEU A 102 0.01 -4.46 -0.80
CA LEU A 102 -1.22 -4.91 -1.46
C LEU A 102 -2.00 -5.84 -0.53
N ALA A 103 -3.15 -5.37 -0.03
CA ALA A 103 -4.13 -6.24 0.60
C ALA A 103 -5.20 -6.65 -0.41
N LEU A 104 -5.25 -7.94 -0.73
CA LEU A 104 -6.19 -8.53 -1.68
C LEU A 104 -7.26 -9.34 -0.94
N PHE A 105 -8.52 -8.93 -1.09
CA PHE A 105 -9.69 -9.61 -0.53
C PHE A 105 -10.42 -10.40 -1.61
N ILE A 106 -10.45 -11.73 -1.44
CA ILE A 106 -11.14 -12.66 -2.34
C ILE A 106 -12.53 -12.99 -1.77
N TYR A 107 -13.55 -12.32 -2.32
CA TYR A 107 -14.96 -12.57 -2.05
C TYR A 107 -15.58 -13.48 -3.11
N ASN A 108 -15.24 -13.27 -4.38
CA ASN A 108 -15.68 -14.11 -5.48
C ASN A 108 -14.56 -15.06 -5.94
N ARG A 109 -14.65 -16.32 -5.51
CA ARG A 109 -13.70 -17.39 -5.83
C ARG A 109 -13.93 -18.03 -7.20
N LYS A 110 -15.05 -17.71 -7.86
CA LYS A 110 -15.39 -18.25 -9.19
C LYS A 110 -14.68 -17.50 -10.30
N GLU A 111 -14.21 -16.29 -10.02
CA GLU A 111 -13.41 -15.48 -10.93
C GLU A 111 -11.92 -15.73 -10.69
N SER A 112 -11.14 -15.68 -11.77
CA SER A 112 -9.68 -15.76 -11.69
C SER A 112 -9.02 -14.40 -11.45
N THR A 113 -9.80 -13.33 -11.29
CA THR A 113 -9.35 -11.93 -11.11
C THR A 113 -9.50 -11.46 -9.66
N PRO A 114 -8.68 -10.50 -9.20
CA PRO A 114 -7.65 -9.78 -9.95
C PRO A 114 -6.34 -10.58 -10.10
N TRP A 115 -5.62 -10.31 -11.18
CA TRP A 115 -4.27 -10.83 -11.41
C TRP A 115 -3.24 -9.84 -10.90
N VAL A 116 -2.28 -10.33 -10.11
CA VAL A 116 -1.11 -9.55 -9.71
C VAL A 116 0.01 -9.85 -10.70
N HIS A 117 0.25 -8.91 -11.62
CA HIS A 117 1.32 -9.01 -12.61
C HIS A 117 2.32 -7.88 -12.43
N LEU A 118 3.55 -8.25 -12.10
CA LEU A 118 4.66 -7.31 -11.90
C LEU A 118 5.39 -7.08 -13.23
N THR A 119 5.09 -5.95 -13.86
CA THR A 119 5.56 -5.63 -15.22
C THR A 119 7.06 -5.30 -15.27
N PRO A 120 7.70 -5.32 -16.46
CA PRO A 120 9.07 -4.85 -16.61
C PRO A 120 9.30 -3.41 -16.13
N ARG A 121 8.28 -2.54 -16.26
CA ARG A 121 8.30 -1.15 -15.75
C ARG A 121 8.45 -1.11 -14.24
N TYR A 122 7.62 -1.89 -13.53
CA TYR A 122 7.75 -2.06 -12.08
C TYR A 122 9.13 -2.61 -11.70
N ASN A 123 9.59 -3.65 -12.40
CA ASN A 123 10.90 -4.25 -12.13
C ASN A 123 12.05 -3.24 -12.28
N GLU A 124 11.92 -2.30 -13.21
CA GLU A 124 12.89 -1.23 -13.38
C GLU A 124 12.84 -0.21 -12.25
N PHE A 125 11.64 0.20 -11.83
CA PHE A 125 11.46 1.10 -10.70
C PHE A 125 12.07 0.53 -9.41
N ILE A 126 11.76 -0.72 -9.05
CA ILE A 126 12.26 -1.31 -7.80
C ILE A 126 13.78 -1.53 -7.82
N ARG A 127 14.39 -1.74 -8.99
CA ARG A 127 15.86 -1.82 -9.11
C ARG A 127 16.54 -0.52 -8.73
N GLN A 128 15.87 0.62 -8.91
CA GLN A 128 16.42 1.93 -8.64
C GLN A 128 16.15 2.41 -7.21
N VAL A 129 15.04 1.99 -6.61
CA VAL A 129 14.54 2.53 -5.34
C VAL A 129 14.61 1.51 -4.19
N GLU A 130 14.82 0.22 -4.48
CA GLU A 130 14.88 -0.86 -3.49
C GLU A 130 13.59 -0.98 -2.66
N VAL A 131 12.45 -1.01 -3.35
CA VAL A 131 11.11 -1.12 -2.73
C VAL A 131 10.75 -2.59 -2.51
N GLU A 132 10.31 -2.92 -1.30
CA GLU A 132 9.71 -4.21 -0.97
C GLU A 132 8.27 -4.29 -1.53
N PHE A 133 7.83 -5.49 -1.90
CA PHE A 133 6.44 -5.73 -2.27
C PHE A 133 5.81 -6.71 -1.30
N ASP A 134 4.93 -6.20 -0.45
CA ASP A 134 4.16 -6.98 0.51
C ASP A 134 2.78 -7.28 -0.05
N LEU A 135 2.37 -8.56 0.01
CA LEU A 135 1.08 -9.04 -0.48
C LEU A 135 0.40 -9.87 0.61
N ASP A 136 -0.65 -9.30 1.18
CA ASP A 136 -1.57 -10.01 2.02
C ASP A 136 -2.76 -10.52 1.21
N LEU A 137 -3.03 -11.82 1.31
CA LEU A 137 -4.22 -12.43 0.73
C LEU A 137 -5.23 -12.79 1.83
N TYR A 138 -6.40 -12.16 1.78
CA TYR A 138 -7.52 -12.44 2.66
C TYR A 138 -8.61 -13.18 1.89
N CYS A 139 -9.00 -14.34 2.39
CA CYS A 139 -10.09 -15.15 1.85
C CYS A 139 -11.12 -15.39 2.96
N PRO A 140 -12.02 -14.42 3.22
CA PRO A 140 -13.05 -14.58 4.23
C PRO A 140 -13.92 -15.83 3.95
N PRO A 141 -14.45 -16.50 4.99
CA PRO A 141 -15.45 -17.54 4.81
C PRO A 141 -16.71 -16.94 4.15
N ASP A 142 -17.41 -17.78 3.39
CA ASP A 142 -18.70 -17.38 2.80
C ASP A 142 -19.70 -17.16 3.96
N ASP A 143 -20.61 -16.18 3.82
CA ASP A 143 -21.59 -15.81 4.86
C ASP A 143 -22.45 -17.00 5.35
N GLU A 144 -22.48 -18.12 4.61
CA GLU A 144 -23.22 -19.35 4.97
C GLU A 144 -22.56 -20.14 6.12
N GLU A 145 -21.23 -20.10 6.29
CA GLU A 145 -20.54 -20.90 7.33
C GLU A 145 -20.67 -20.33 8.75
N MET A 146 -21.12 -19.08 8.90
CA MET A 146 -21.35 -18.45 10.20
C MET A 146 -22.72 -18.78 10.80
N SER A 147 -23.57 -19.53 10.07
CA SER A 147 -24.95 -19.86 10.49
C SER A 147 -25.12 -21.24 11.14
N GLU A 148 -24.08 -22.09 11.16
CA GLU A 148 -24.17 -23.46 11.69
C GLU A 148 -23.66 -23.61 13.15
N THR A 149 -23.55 -22.53 13.91
CA THR A 149 -23.26 -22.61 15.36
C THR A 149 -24.27 -21.82 16.18
N GLU A 150 -25.47 -22.40 16.33
CA GLU A 150 -26.37 -22.19 17.47
C GLU A 150 -26.57 -23.50 18.24
#